data_AF-A0A0A1MM04-F1
#
_entry.id   AF-A0A0A1MM04-F1
#
_cell.length_a   1.000
_cell.length_b   1.000
_cell.length_c   1.000
_cell.angle_alpha   90.00
_cell.angle_beta   90.00
_cell.angle_gamma   90.00
#
_symmetry.space_group_name_H-M   'P 1'
#
loop_
_entity.id
_entity.type
_entity.pdbx_description
1 polymer ?
#
loop_
_entity_poly.entity_id
_entity_poly.type
_entity_poly.pdbx_seq_one_letter_code
_entity_poly.pdbx_strand_id
1 'polypeptide(L)'
;MGLNEIPVVKKKDLMEVSFFNENTASTIIRMVKRQLANEGVGLYNNPRIGFIPADRAIEFVLGVSGEPEDHRKSIAFLNEALVHLEQLISWGIPAETAKQLIKQAQQEMVEQGCIFYENTRKQYAPKTQINKLLGGHSYGKL
;
A
#
# COMPACT_ATOMS: atom_id res chain seq x y z
N MET A 1 4.79 -27.50 -16.61
CA MET A 1 4.42 -26.51 -15.60
C MET A 1 5.41 -25.37 -15.71
N GLY A 2 5.03 -24.27 -16.37
CA GLY A 2 5.86 -23.07 -16.35
C GLY A 2 5.89 -22.57 -14.91
N LEU A 3 7.08 -22.37 -14.35
CA LEU A 3 7.23 -21.60 -13.13
C LEU A 3 6.72 -20.20 -13.46
N ASN A 4 5.48 -19.88 -13.06
CA ASN A 4 5.03 -18.49 -13.10
C ASN A 4 6.01 -17.71 -12.23
N GLU A 5 6.83 -16.88 -12.87
CA GLU A 5 7.74 -15.98 -12.17
C GLU A 5 6.89 -15.15 -11.22
N ILE A 6 7.13 -15.26 -9.91
CA ILE A 6 6.45 -14.43 -8.91
C ILE A 6 6.79 -12.98 -9.26
N PRO A 7 5.81 -12.12 -9.59
CA PRO A 7 6.10 -10.75 -9.93
C PRO A 7 6.81 -10.06 -8.76
N VAL A 8 7.89 -9.33 -9.06
CA VAL A 8 8.67 -8.61 -8.06
C VAL A 8 8.59 -7.11 -8.29
N VAL A 9 8.69 -6.35 -7.21
CA VAL A 9 8.77 -4.88 -7.23
C VAL A 9 10.06 -4.40 -6.56
N LYS A 10 10.65 -3.37 -7.14
CA LYS A 10 11.82 -2.64 -6.65
C LYS A 10 11.38 -1.30 -6.11
N LYS A 11 12.32 -0.62 -5.44
CA LYS A 11 12.13 0.76 -4.95
C LYS A 11 11.64 1.70 -6.06
N LYS A 12 12.25 1.62 -7.26
CA LYS A 12 11.90 2.51 -8.38
C LYS A 12 10.45 2.31 -8.81
N ASP A 13 10.00 1.06 -8.89
CA ASP A 13 8.63 0.71 -9.28
C ASP A 13 7.62 1.26 -8.25
N LEU A 14 7.92 1.14 -6.95
CA LEU A 14 7.07 1.72 -5.90
C LEU A 14 7.00 3.26 -5.94
N MET A 15 8.02 3.93 -6.50
CA MET A 15 7.98 5.39 -6.69
C MET A 15 7.09 5.81 -7.87
N GLU A 16 6.61 4.86 -8.69
CA GLU A 16 5.59 5.12 -9.72
C GLU A 16 4.17 5.16 -9.13
N VAL A 17 4.00 4.80 -7.84
CA VAL A 17 2.78 5.12 -7.11
C VAL A 17 2.76 6.62 -6.83
N SER A 18 1.72 7.30 -7.30
CA SER A 18 1.66 8.74 -7.55
C SER A 18 2.06 9.65 -6.37
N PHE A 19 1.96 9.14 -5.12
CA PHE A 19 2.26 9.89 -3.89
C PHE A 19 3.29 9.17 -2.99
N PHE A 20 3.95 8.12 -3.47
CA PHE A 20 5.05 7.48 -2.74
C PHE A 20 6.37 8.21 -3.01
N ASN A 21 6.95 8.78 -1.95
CA ASN A 21 8.31 9.31 -2.01
C ASN A 21 9.35 8.19 -1.83
N GLU A 22 10.62 8.51 -2.13
CA GLU A 22 11.73 7.56 -2.02
C GLU A 22 11.86 6.94 -0.62
N ASN A 23 11.59 7.71 0.43
CA ASN A 23 11.64 7.22 1.81
C ASN A 23 10.53 6.19 2.09
N THR A 24 9.32 6.43 1.58
CA THR A 24 8.18 5.51 1.67
C THR A 24 8.50 4.21 0.94
N ALA A 25 8.94 4.30 -0.32
CA ALA A 25 9.33 3.14 -1.11
C ALA A 25 10.45 2.33 -0.44
N SER A 26 11.47 3.01 0.08
CA SER A 26 12.58 2.36 0.81
C SER A 26 12.10 1.67 2.09
N THR A 27 11.17 2.31 2.80
CA THR A 27 10.59 1.75 4.03
C THR A 27 9.79 0.49 3.74
N ILE A 28 8.96 0.49 2.69
CA ILE A 28 8.20 -0.69 2.26
C ILE A 28 9.14 -1.85 1.95
N ILE A 29 10.13 -1.65 1.06
CA ILE A 29 11.11 -2.69 0.73
C ILE A 29 11.77 -3.23 2.00
N ARG A 30 12.27 -2.36 2.87
CA ARG A 30 12.98 -2.77 4.08
C ARG A 30 12.09 -3.55 5.05
N MET A 31 10.86 -3.11 5.28
CA MET A 31 9.96 -3.75 6.23
C MET A 31 9.45 -5.09 5.72
N VAL A 32 9.05 -5.17 4.46
CA VAL A 32 8.61 -6.43 3.84
C VAL A 32 9.75 -7.44 3.79
N LYS A 33 10.97 -7.02 3.42
CA LYS A 33 12.15 -7.92 3.48
C LYS A 33 12.36 -8.51 4.87
N ARG A 34 12.21 -7.69 5.92
CA ARG A 34 12.36 -8.13 7.30
C ARG A 34 11.27 -9.13 7.69
N GLN A 35 10.02 -8.92 7.26
CA GLN A 35 8.93 -9.89 7.46
C GLN A 35 9.25 -11.22 6.78
N LEU A 36 9.63 -11.20 5.51
CA LEU A 36 9.99 -12.40 4.75
C LEU A 36 11.19 -13.16 5.34
N ALA A 37 12.21 -12.44 5.82
CA ALA A 37 13.33 -13.05 6.53
C ALA A 37 12.88 -13.73 7.83
N ASN A 38 12.00 -13.07 8.61
CA ASN A 38 11.44 -13.63 9.84
C ASN A 38 10.52 -14.84 9.59
N GLU A 39 9.86 -14.88 8.43
CA GLU A 39 9.08 -16.05 7.95
C GLU A 39 9.97 -17.22 7.50
N GLY A 40 11.29 -17.05 7.49
CA GLY A 40 12.25 -18.09 7.10
C GLY A 40 12.56 -18.13 5.60
N VAL A 41 12.15 -17.13 4.83
CA VAL A 41 12.47 -17.05 3.39
C VAL A 41 13.94 -16.67 3.22
N GLY A 42 14.79 -17.68 3.06
CA GLY A 42 16.26 -17.54 3.08
C GLY A 42 16.85 -16.50 2.13
N LEU A 43 16.20 -16.24 0.99
CA LEU A 43 16.61 -15.20 0.03
C LEU A 43 16.70 -13.81 0.69
N TYR A 44 15.77 -13.49 1.58
CA TYR A 44 15.63 -12.16 2.17
C TYR A 44 16.53 -11.91 3.38
N ASN A 45 17.25 -12.94 3.86
CA ASN A 45 18.34 -12.77 4.82
C ASN A 45 19.51 -11.97 4.22
N ASN A 46 19.62 -11.88 2.90
CA ASN A 46 20.65 -11.09 2.25
C ASN A 46 20.24 -9.59 2.17
N PRO A 47 21.00 -8.69 2.81
CA PRO A 47 20.69 -7.27 2.82
C PRO A 47 20.77 -6.63 1.41
N ARG A 48 21.52 -7.22 0.47
CA ARG A 48 21.71 -6.69 -0.90
C ARG A 48 20.53 -6.93 -1.84
N ILE A 49 19.55 -7.75 -1.45
CA ILE A 49 18.34 -7.94 -2.25
C ILE A 49 17.55 -6.63 -2.31
N GLY A 50 17.35 -6.10 -3.51
CA GLY A 50 16.73 -4.79 -3.76
C GLY A 50 15.29 -4.83 -4.26
N PHE A 51 14.65 -5.99 -4.19
CA PHE A 51 13.28 -6.23 -4.64
C PHE A 51 12.53 -7.07 -3.60
N ILE A 52 11.20 -7.08 -3.67
CA ILE A 52 10.30 -7.91 -2.88
C ILE A 52 9.21 -8.49 -3.80
N PRO A 53 8.48 -9.54 -3.39
CA PRO A 53 7.33 -10.03 -4.13
C PRO A 53 6.23 -8.95 -4.16
N ALA A 54 5.55 -8.79 -5.29
CA ALA A 54 4.58 -7.72 -5.49
C ALA A 54 3.32 -7.90 -4.64
N ASP A 55 2.87 -9.13 -4.49
CA ASP A 55 1.78 -9.55 -3.59
C ASP A 55 2.06 -9.15 -2.14
N ARG A 56 3.30 -9.35 -1.68
CA ARG A 56 3.76 -8.96 -0.34
C ARG A 56 3.82 -7.45 -0.17
N ALA A 57 4.19 -6.70 -1.21
CA ALA A 57 4.14 -5.25 -1.18
C ALA A 57 2.69 -4.74 -1.05
N ILE A 58 1.76 -5.35 -1.79
CA ILE A 58 0.33 -5.03 -1.74
C ILE A 58 -0.25 -5.35 -0.36
N GLU A 59 -0.02 -6.56 0.13
CA GLU A 59 -0.47 -7.01 1.46
C GLU A 59 0.01 -6.08 2.57
N PHE A 60 1.29 -5.69 2.50
CA PHE A 60 1.86 -4.78 3.47
C PHE A 60 1.23 -3.38 3.46
N VAL A 61 0.83 -2.86 2.30
CA VAL A 61 0.29 -1.51 2.14
C VAL A 61 -1.23 -1.45 2.34
N LEU A 62 -1.95 -2.48 1.92
CA LEU A 62 -3.41 -2.51 1.93
C LEU A 62 -4.01 -3.42 3.01
N GLY A 63 -3.20 -4.23 3.70
CA GLY A 63 -3.64 -5.19 4.72
C GLY A 63 -4.47 -6.34 4.15
N VAL A 64 -4.48 -6.54 2.84
CA VAL A 64 -5.19 -7.61 2.15
C VAL A 64 -4.26 -8.28 1.14
N SER A 65 -4.33 -9.61 1.03
CA SER A 65 -3.59 -10.34 0.01
C SER A 65 -4.02 -9.85 -1.37
N GLY A 66 -3.05 -9.41 -2.17
CA GLY A 66 -3.27 -9.14 -3.59
C GLY A 66 -2.91 -10.37 -4.41
N GLU A 67 -3.61 -10.59 -5.52
CA GLU A 67 -3.17 -11.51 -6.57
C GLU A 67 -2.69 -10.70 -7.80
N PRO A 68 -1.52 -10.06 -7.75
CA PRO A 68 -0.96 -9.43 -8.93
C PRO A 68 -0.39 -10.51 -9.86
N GLU A 69 -0.93 -10.60 -11.08
CA GLU A 69 -0.33 -11.42 -12.13
C GLU A 69 0.98 -10.80 -12.70
N ASP A 70 1.20 -9.49 -12.52
CA ASP A 70 2.34 -8.75 -13.06
C ASP A 70 2.66 -7.50 -12.21
N HIS A 71 3.93 -7.06 -12.19
CA HIS A 71 4.42 -5.89 -11.46
C HIS A 71 3.75 -4.58 -11.91
N ARG A 72 3.53 -4.38 -13.22
CA ARG A 72 2.84 -3.18 -13.72
C ARG A 72 1.39 -3.14 -13.25
N LYS A 73 0.73 -4.31 -13.24
CA LYS A 73 -0.61 -4.46 -12.67
C LYS A 73 -0.58 -4.16 -11.17
N SER A 74 0.47 -4.53 -10.44
CA SER A 74 0.62 -4.21 -9.01
C SER A 74 0.71 -2.71 -8.73
N ILE A 75 1.49 -1.97 -9.51
CA ILE A 75 1.63 -0.51 -9.34
C ILE A 75 0.33 0.21 -9.70
N ALA A 76 -0.32 -0.18 -10.80
CA ALA A 76 -1.63 0.34 -11.17
C ALA A 76 -2.67 0.05 -10.08
N PHE A 77 -2.70 -1.18 -9.58
CA PHE A 77 -3.58 -1.60 -8.49
C PHE A 77 -3.36 -0.76 -7.21
N LEU A 78 -2.10 -0.52 -6.82
CA LEU A 78 -1.81 0.34 -5.66
C LEU A 78 -2.27 1.78 -5.87
N ASN A 79 -2.11 2.34 -7.07
CA ASN A 79 -2.61 3.67 -7.40
C ASN A 79 -4.14 3.75 -7.34
N GLU A 80 -4.86 2.71 -7.76
CA GLU A 80 -6.32 2.65 -7.73
C GLU A 80 -6.88 2.37 -6.32
N ALA A 81 -6.17 1.56 -5.54
CA ALA A 81 -6.62 1.09 -4.23
C ALA A 81 -6.33 2.08 -3.09
N LEU A 82 -5.54 3.12 -3.33
CA LEU A 82 -5.19 4.15 -2.36
C LEU A 82 -5.81 5.48 -2.74
N VAL A 83 -6.19 6.26 -1.72
CA VAL A 83 -6.77 7.60 -1.92
C VAL A 83 -5.93 8.61 -1.15
N HIS A 84 -5.49 9.64 -1.86
CA HIS A 84 -4.78 10.78 -1.30
C HIS A 84 -5.75 11.88 -0.83
N LEU A 85 -5.30 12.71 0.12
CA LEU A 85 -6.07 13.84 0.66
C LEU A 85 -6.66 14.74 -0.43
N GLU A 86 -5.84 15.11 -1.41
CA GLU A 86 -6.25 15.93 -2.56
C GLU A 86 -7.39 15.30 -3.37
N GLN A 87 -7.43 13.96 -3.48
CA GLN A 87 -8.51 13.27 -4.18
C GLN A 87 -9.83 13.37 -3.39
N LEU A 88 -9.80 13.25 -2.07
CA LEU A 88 -10.98 13.46 -1.22
C LEU A 88 -11.51 14.88 -1.35
N ILE A 89 -10.61 15.87 -1.36
CA ILE A 89 -10.97 17.28 -1.55
C ILE A 89 -11.62 17.48 -2.92
N SER A 90 -11.09 16.84 -3.97
CA SER A 90 -11.68 16.87 -5.32
C SER A 90 -13.07 16.24 -5.39
N TRP A 91 -13.42 15.33 -4.47
CA TRP A 91 -14.76 14.76 -4.35
C TRP A 91 -15.75 15.69 -3.62
N GLY A 92 -15.32 16.90 -3.25
CA GLY A 92 -16.13 17.87 -2.53
C GLY A 92 -16.11 17.70 -1.01
N ILE A 93 -15.24 16.83 -0.48
CA ILE A 93 -15.10 16.64 0.97
C ILE A 93 -14.24 17.79 1.53
N PRO A 94 -14.70 18.53 2.56
CA PRO A 94 -13.90 19.57 3.18
C PRO A 94 -12.55 19.03 3.68
N ALA A 95 -11.48 19.83 3.54
CA ALA A 95 -10.11 19.40 3.86
C ALA A 95 -9.96 18.84 5.29
N GLU A 96 -10.63 19.43 6.27
CA GLU A 96 -10.60 18.93 7.66
C GLU A 96 -11.27 17.58 7.81
N THR A 97 -12.42 17.37 7.17
CA THR A 97 -13.11 16.07 7.13
C THR A 97 -12.26 15.04 6.40
N ALA A 98 -11.64 15.40 5.27
CA ALA A 98 -10.76 14.53 4.51
C ALA A 98 -9.54 14.06 5.33
N LYS A 99 -8.91 14.98 6.09
CA LYS A 99 -7.82 14.63 7.03
C LYS A 99 -8.29 13.66 8.12
N GLN A 100 -9.47 13.91 8.70
CA GLN A 100 -10.05 13.03 9.73
C GLN A 100 -10.35 11.63 9.17
N LEU A 101 -10.91 11.54 7.96
CA LEU A 101 -11.16 10.27 7.28
C LEU A 101 -9.88 9.48 7.04
N ILE A 102 -8.83 10.11 6.51
CA ILE A 102 -7.53 9.46 6.32
C ILE A 102 -6.98 8.97 7.67
N LYS A 103 -7.02 9.82 8.71
CA LYS A 103 -6.53 9.44 10.03
C LYS A 103 -7.30 8.26 10.63
N GLN A 104 -8.63 8.26 10.54
CA GLN A 104 -9.47 7.16 11.02
C GLN A 104 -9.20 5.88 10.23
N ALA A 105 -9.14 5.94 8.90
CA ALA A 105 -8.82 4.79 8.07
C ALA A 105 -7.44 4.20 8.39
N GLN A 106 -6.43 5.04 8.60
CA GLN A 106 -5.10 4.60 9.03
C GLN A 106 -5.12 3.95 10.42
N GLN A 107 -5.92 4.48 11.34
CA GLN A 107 -6.06 3.90 12.67
C GLN A 107 -6.72 2.52 12.62
N GLU A 108 -7.79 2.35 11.84
CA GLU A 108 -8.41 1.03 11.62
C GLU A 108 -7.42 0.03 11.01
N MET A 109 -6.56 0.48 10.09
CA MET A 109 -5.50 -0.36 9.52
C MET A 109 -4.50 -0.81 10.59
N VAL A 110 -4.11 0.08 11.49
CA VAL A 110 -3.22 -0.26 12.62
C VAL A 110 -3.91 -1.24 13.57
N GLU A 111 -5.19 -1.04 13.87
CA GLU A 111 -6.00 -1.95 14.70
C GLU A 111 -6.14 -3.34 14.06
N GLN A 112 -6.12 -3.42 12.73
CA GLN A 112 -6.06 -4.68 11.97
C GLN A 112 -4.65 -5.28 11.88
N GLY A 113 -3.66 -4.69 12.52
CA GLY A 113 -2.27 -5.17 12.55
C GLY A 113 -1.40 -4.71 11.38
N CYS A 114 -1.86 -3.77 10.55
CA CYS A 114 -1.08 -3.23 9.45
C CYS A 114 -0.06 -2.19 9.93
N ILE A 115 1.16 -2.68 10.22
CA ILE A 115 2.25 -1.86 10.78
C ILE A 115 2.69 -0.70 9.87
N PHE A 116 2.35 -0.74 8.58
CA PHE A 116 2.68 0.34 7.63
C PHE A 116 2.07 1.68 8.06
N TYR A 117 0.92 1.68 8.75
CA TYR A 117 0.20 2.89 9.14
C TYR A 117 0.46 3.36 10.57
N GLU A 118 1.33 2.70 11.33
CA GLU A 118 1.69 3.12 12.71
C GLU A 118 2.19 4.58 12.78
N ASN A 119 2.78 5.07 11.68
CA ASN A 119 3.15 6.47 11.53
C ASN A 119 2.14 7.22 10.63
N THR A 120 1.25 7.99 11.27
CA THR A 120 0.08 8.69 10.69
C THR A 120 0.40 9.98 9.92
N ARG A 121 1.68 10.22 9.58
CA ARG A 121 2.07 11.40 8.77
C ARG A 121 1.75 11.25 7.27
N LYS A 122 1.17 10.12 6.86
CA LYS A 122 0.83 9.85 5.47
C LYS A 122 -0.48 10.55 5.12
N GLN A 123 -0.54 11.18 3.96
CA GLN A 123 -1.73 11.90 3.46
C GLN A 123 -2.60 11.00 2.57
N TYR A 124 -2.53 9.68 2.76
CA TYR A 124 -3.29 8.71 1.98
C TYR A 124 -3.65 7.50 2.84
N ALA A 125 -4.71 6.79 2.44
CA ALA A 125 -5.17 5.57 3.07
C ALA A 125 -5.82 4.64 2.03
N PRO A 126 -6.07 3.36 2.35
CA PRO A 126 -6.79 2.46 1.46
C PRO A 126 -8.20 2.96 1.17
N LYS A 127 -8.57 2.99 -0.12
CA LYS A 127 -9.90 3.38 -0.61
C LYS A 127 -11.01 2.56 0.05
N THR A 128 -10.74 1.29 0.30
CA THR A 128 -11.67 0.37 0.97
C THR A 128 -12.07 0.87 2.36
N GLN A 129 -11.12 1.33 3.17
CA GLN A 129 -11.42 1.85 4.51
C GLN A 129 -12.09 3.22 4.43
N ILE A 130 -11.64 4.09 3.52
CA ILE A 130 -12.31 5.38 3.28
C ILE A 130 -13.79 5.17 2.88
N ASN A 131 -14.07 4.25 1.96
CA ASN A 131 -15.44 3.96 1.52
C ASN A 131 -16.30 3.41 2.66
N LYS A 132 -15.74 2.57 3.55
CA LYS A 132 -16.46 2.10 4.75
C LYS A 132 -16.84 3.27 5.65
N LEU A 133 -15.92 4.18 5.92
CA LEU A 133 -16.17 5.38 6.74
C LEU A 133 -17.19 6.33 6.11
N LEU A 134 -17.27 6.37 4.78
CA LEU A 134 -18.26 7.13 4.02
C LEU A 134 -19.62 6.41 3.88
N GLY A 135 -19.84 5.29 4.59
CA GLY A 135 -21.11 4.55 4.59
C GLY A 135 -21.30 3.63 3.37
N GLY A 136 -20.22 3.22 2.71
CA GLY A 136 -20.26 2.30 1.57
C GLY A 136 -20.61 2.94 0.23
N HIS A 137 -20.83 4.26 0.19
CA HIS A 137 -21.00 4.98 -1.06
C HIS A 137 -19.68 4.99 -1.84
N SER A 138 -19.71 4.45 -3.06
CA SER A 138 -18.54 4.43 -3.94
C SER A 138 -18.28 5.83 -4.50
N TYR A 139 -17.43 6.61 -3.83
CA TYR A 139 -16.91 7.86 -4.36
C TYR A 139 -15.69 7.57 -5.27
N GLY A 140 -15.69 8.19 -6.46
CA GLY A 140 -14.76 7.88 -7.53
C GLY A 140 -15.06 6.50 -8.15
N LYS A 141 -15.90 6.49 -9.19
CA LYS A 141 -16.25 5.28 -9.97
C LYS A 141 -15.01 4.50 -10.41
N LEU A 142 -15.13 3.17 -10.39
CA LEU A 142 -14.37 2.23 -11.22
C LEU A 142 -14.62 2.51 -12.70
#